data_AF-A0A2K8T8V2-F1
#
_entry.id   AF-A0A2K8T8V2-F1
#
_cell.length_a   1.000
_cell.length_b   1.000
_cell.length_c   1.000
_cell.angle_alpha   90.00
_cell.angle_beta   90.00
_cell.angle_gamma   90.00
#
_symmetry.space_group_name_H-M   'P 1'
#
loop_
_entity.id
_entity.type
_entity.pdbx_description
1 polymer ?
#
loop_
_entity_poly.entity_id
_entity_poly.type
_entity_poly.pdbx_seq_one_letter_code
_entity_poly.pdbx_strand_id
1 'polypeptide(L)' 'MEAIAKPVFRLGELVEFRFHGDGPPIRIVQGIQLINDAWFYSVEWMPKQFAITNSQFAIKITDN' A
#
# COMPACT_ATOMS: atom_id res chain seq x y z
N MET A 1 0.12 16.47 22.99
CA MET A 1 0.64 15.58 21.93
C MET A 1 -0.56 14.93 21.28
N GLU A 2 -0.82 15.20 20.00
CA GLU A 2 -1.79 14.40 19.26
C GLU A 2 -1.22 12.99 19.11
N ALA A 3 -2.03 11.98 19.41
CA ALA A 3 -1.62 10.61 19.25
C ALA A 3 -1.59 10.27 17.76
N ILE A 4 -0.45 9.76 17.28
CA ILE A 4 -0.33 9.28 15.90
C ILE A 4 -1.36 8.15 15.71
N ALA A 5 -2.24 8.31 14.72
CA ALA A 5 -3.24 7.30 14.38
C ALA A 5 -2.57 5.97 14.04
N LYS A 6 -3.28 4.85 14.23
CA LYS A 6 -2.79 3.54 13.81
C LYS A 6 -2.77 3.43 12.27
N PRO A 7 -1.90 2.59 11.68
CA PRO A 7 -2.00 2.30 10.26
C PRO A 7 -3.36 1.68 9.95
N VAL A 8 -3.92 2.06 8.80
CA VAL A 8 -5.23 1.63 8.33
C VAL A 8 -5.19 0.16 7.90
N PHE A 9 -4.15 -0.23 7.18
CA PHE A 9 -3.97 -1.58 6.66
C PHE A 9 -2.93 -2.36 7.46
N ARG A 10 -2.97 -3.69 7.31
CA ARG A 10 -2.05 -4.63 7.95
C ARG A 10 -1.12 -5.28 6.94
N LEU A 11 0.03 -5.74 7.43
CA LEU A 11 0.95 -6.55 6.64
C LEU A 11 0.23 -7.84 6.17
N GLY A 12 0.37 -8.19 4.89
CA GLY A 12 -0.28 -9.32 4.26
C GLY A 12 -1.74 -9.09 3.83
N GLU A 13 -2.32 -7.92 4.14
CA GLU A 13 -3.69 -7.60 3.74
C GLU A 13 -3.78 -7.39 2.22
N LEU A 14 -4.85 -7.93 1.62
CA LEU A 14 -5.20 -7.67 0.23
C LEU A 14 -6.03 -6.38 0.16
N VAL A 15 -5.56 -5.42 -0.63
CA VAL A 15 -6.18 -4.10 -0.79
C VAL A 15 -6.50 -3.84 -2.26
N GLU A 16 -7.63 -3.17 -2.51
CA GLU A 16 -8.11 -2.84 -3.84
C GLU A 16 -7.86 -1.36 -4.16
N PHE A 17 -7.17 -1.09 -5.26
CA PHE A 17 -6.83 0.24 -5.73
C PHE A 17 -7.86 0.72 -6.76
N ARG A 18 -8.57 1.81 -6.42
CA ARG A 18 -9.53 2.45 -7.33
C ARG A 18 -8.87 2.98 -8.61
N PHE A 19 -7.65 3.51 -8.51
CA PHE A 19 -6.85 3.96 -9.63
C PHE A 19 -5.64 3.05 -9.78
N HIS A 20 -5.65 2.19 -10.80
CA HIS A 20 -4.64 1.14 -10.98
C HIS A 20 -3.94 1.18 -12.35
N GLY A 21 -4.27 2.14 -13.21
CA GLY A 21 -3.73 2.20 -14.59
C GLY A 21 -3.95 0.86 -15.29
N ASP A 22 -2.87 0.30 -15.86
CA ASP A 22 -2.89 -1.01 -16.52
C ASP A 22 -2.63 -2.20 -15.57
N GLY A 23 -2.37 -1.94 -14.28
CA GLY A 23 -2.09 -3.00 -13.30
C GLY A 23 -3.37 -3.63 -12.73
N PRO A 24 -3.32 -4.83 -12.13
CA PRO A 24 -4.50 -5.40 -11.48
C PRO A 24 -5.04 -4.48 -10.36
N PRO A 25 -6.32 -4.51 -9.99
CA PRO A 25 -6.82 -3.67 -8.92
C PRO A 25 -6.39 -4.14 -7.52
N ILE A 26 -6.14 -5.45 -7.33
CA ILE A 26 -5.80 -6.04 -6.03
C ILE A 26 -4.28 -6.12 -5.82
N ARG A 27 -3.83 -5.79 -4.62
CA ARG A 27 -2.42 -5.79 -4.18
C ARG A 27 -2.28 -6.36 -2.77
N ILE A 28 -1.11 -6.88 -2.42
CA ILE A 28 -0.78 -7.32 -1.05
C ILE A 28 0.12 -6.30 -0.36
N VAL A 29 -0.19 -5.94 0.89
CA VAL A 29 0.66 -5.07 1.71
C VAL A 29 1.90 -5.85 2.17
N GLN A 30 3.09 -5.39 1.79
CA GLN A 30 4.39 -5.99 2.12
C GLN A 30 5.23 -5.15 3.08
N GLY A 31 4.85 -3.90 3.33
CA GLY A 31 5.59 -3.03 4.24
C GLY A 31 4.73 -1.89 4.75
N ILE A 32 5.02 -1.46 5.97
CA ILE A 32 4.35 -0.33 6.65
C ILE A 32 5.42 0.51 7.32
N GLN A 33 5.45 1.80 7.02
CA GLN A 33 6.43 2.75 7.55
C GLN A 33 5.73 4.02 8.04
N LEU A 34 6.21 4.57 9.16
CA LEU A 34 5.78 5.87 9.66
C LEU A 34 6.88 6.89 9.38
N ILE A 35 6.58 7.89 8.56
CA ILE A 35 7.52 8.96 8.18
C ILE A 35 6.78 10.28 8.31
N ASN A 36 7.31 11.21 9.10
CA ASN A 36 6.71 12.53 9.33
C ASN A 36 5.21 12.45 9.70
N ASP A 37 4.88 11.62 10.69
CA ASP A 37 3.52 11.35 11.17
C ASP A 37 2.52 10.82 10.12
N ALA A 38 3.03 10.36 8.97
CA ALA A 38 2.25 9.75 7.91
C ALA A 38 2.63 8.27 7.69
N TRP A 39 1.61 7.43 7.53
CA TRP A 39 1.77 6.02 7.19
C TRP A 39 1.96 5.83 5.69
N PHE A 40 3.02 5.10 5.33
CA PHE A 40 3.36 4.67 3.98
C PHE A 40 3.27 3.15 3.88
N TYR A 41 2.77 2.67 2.74
CA TYR A 41 2.57 1.25 2.50
C TYR A 41 3.34 0.82 1.25
N SER A 42 4.15 -0.21 1.40
CA SER A 42 4.72 -0.93 0.26
C SER A 42 3.73 -2.03 -0.14
N VAL A 43 3.37 -2.07 -1.42
CA VAL A 43 2.45 -3.07 -1.95
C VAL A 43 3.07 -3.81 -3.12
N GLU A 44 2.80 -5.11 -3.22
CA GLU A 44 3.23 -5.95 -4.33
C GLU A 44 2.03 -6.41 -5.15
N TRP A 45 2.26 -6.59 -6.45
CA TRP A 45 1.31 -7.23 -7.34
C TRP A 45 1.40 -8.73 -7.10
N MET A 46 0.26 -9.44 -7.08
CA MET A 46 0.32 -10.89 -7.28
C MET A 46 0.36 -11.13 -8.78
N PRO A 47 1.52 -11.43 -9.41
CA PRO A 47 1.50 -11.89 -10.80
C PRO A 47 0.76 -13.24 -10.83
N LYS A 48 -0.04 -13.48 -11.88
CA LYS A 48 -0.67 -14.80 -12.11
C LYS A 48 0.35 -15.95 -12.26
N GLN A 49 1.65 -15.65 -12.33
CA GLN A 49 2.74 -16.61 -12.27
C GLN A 49 4.02 -15.84 -11.91
N PHE A 50 4.61 -16.16 -10.75
CA PHE A 50 6.05 -16.07 -10.43
C PHE A 50 6.91 -15.11 -11.27
N ALA A 51 6.61 -13.81 -11.27
CA ALA A 51 7.48 -12.78 -11.82
C ALA A 51 7.53 -11.64 -10.82
N ILE A 52 8.52 -11.71 -9.92
CA ILE A 52 8.84 -10.65 -8.97
C ILE A 52 9.33 -9.47 -9.80
N THR A 53 8.53 -8.41 -9.92
CA THR A 53 9.00 -7.12 -10.44
C THR A 53 8.59 -5.99 -9.51
N ASN A 54 9.59 -5.51 -8.78
CA ASN A 54 9.88 -4.18 -8.24
C ASN A 54 8.72 -3.24 -7.89
N SER A 55 8.53 -3.12 -6.58
CA SER A 55 8.10 -1.99 -5.76
C SER A 55 7.49 -0.78 -6.49
N GLN A 56 6.16 -0.70 -6.48
CA GLN A 56 5.44 0.57 -6.66
C GLN A 56 5.18 1.21 -5.30
N PHE A 57 5.55 2.48 -5.16
CA PHE A 57 5.20 3.30 -4.00
C PHE A 57 3.81 3.90 -4.23
N ALA A 58 2.86 3.62 -3.33
CA ALA A 58 1.55 4.27 -3.34
C ALA A 58 1.61 5.56 -2.52
N ILE A 59 1.14 6.67 -3.10
CA ILE A 59 1.01 7.97 -2.41
C ILE A 59 -0.34 8.00 -1.70
N LYS A 60 -0.32 8.39 -0.42
CA LYS A 60 -1.53 8.56 0.40
C LYS A 60 -2.37 9.72 -0.16
N ILE A 61 -3.58 9.43 -0.61
CA ILE A 61 -4.63 10.45 -0.78
C ILE A 61 -5.31 10.57 0.58
N THR A 62 -5.15 11.72 1.24
CA THR A 62 -6.00 12.11 2.36
C THR A 62 -7.18 12.90 1.81
N ASP A 63 -8.39 12.42 2.07
CA ASP A 63 -9.57 13.27 1.97
C ASP A 63 -9.42 14.38 3.04
N ASN A 64 -9.49 15.65 2.61
CA ASN A 64 -9.56 16.81 3.51
C ASN A 64 -10.84 16.78 4.34
#